data_AF-A0A2E0X8R7-F1
#
_entry.id   AF-A0A2E0X8R7-F1
#
_cell.length_a   1.000
_cell.length_b   1.000
_cell.length_c   1.000
_cell.angle_alpha   90.00
_cell.angle_beta   90.00
_cell.angle_gamma   90.00
#
_symmetry.space_group_name_H-M   'P 1'
#
loop_
_entity.id
_entity.type
_entity.pdbx_description
1 polymer ?
#
loop_
_entity_poly.entity_id
_entity_poly.type
_entity_poly.pdbx_seq_one_letter_code
_entity_poly.pdbx_strand_id
1 'polypeptide(L)'
;MLPVAHHPIAVFAGTWPDAVDTPMLAIFFAVAFGLPGLGYVCLVLDIRRYLRSLRRALVVVARIPTKTHYWALKFRPPCLVALGLDAHSTEQQVMAAYRERVKALHPDRGGDLREFLVLQKHFEQALHLVRQRAERGE
;
A
#
# COMPACT_ATOMS: atom_id res chain seq x y z
N MET A 1 33.48 85.26 31.86
CA MET A 1 33.82 83.93 32.40
C MET A 1 32.71 83.52 33.36
N LEU A 2 31.78 82.65 32.91
CA LEU A 2 30.73 82.07 33.75
C LEU A 2 31.06 80.57 33.95
N PRO A 3 30.88 80.01 35.15
CA PRO A 3 31.16 78.60 35.40
C PRO A 3 30.05 77.72 34.82
N VAL A 4 30.44 76.73 34.01
CA VAL A 4 29.57 75.66 33.52
C VAL A 4 29.37 74.66 34.65
N ALA A 5 28.13 74.54 35.15
CA ALA A 5 27.77 73.53 36.13
C ALA A 5 27.61 72.17 35.44
N HIS A 6 28.49 71.22 35.75
CA HIS A 6 28.31 69.82 35.37
C HIS A 6 27.30 69.17 36.30
N HIS A 7 26.08 68.92 35.81
CA HIS A 7 25.16 68.04 36.51
C HIS A 7 25.67 66.60 36.42
N PRO A 8 25.86 65.88 37.54
CA PRO A 8 26.15 64.46 37.49
C PRO A 8 24.91 63.75 36.93
N ILE A 9 25.08 63.05 35.80
CA ILE A 9 24.08 62.10 35.31
C ILE A 9 23.99 61.02 36.38
N ALA A 10 22.89 61.03 37.15
CA ALA A 10 22.57 59.96 38.07
C ALA A 10 22.32 58.70 37.23
N VAL A 11 23.36 57.87 37.09
CA VAL A 11 23.22 56.53 36.54
C VAL A 11 22.42 55.76 37.57
N PHE A 12 21.14 55.51 37.28
CA PHE A 12 20.30 54.64 38.08
C PHE A 12 20.95 53.26 38.14
N ALA A 13 21.68 52.99 39.22
CA ALA A 13 22.23 51.68 39.55
C ALA A 13 21.12 50.81 40.16
N GLY A 14 20.03 50.61 39.42
CA GLY A 14 19.06 49.56 39.74
C GLY A 14 19.75 48.22 39.51
N THR A 15 19.70 47.33 40.52
CA THR A 15 20.29 45.99 40.45
C THR A 15 19.46 45.12 39.53
N TRP A 16 19.68 45.27 38.23
CA TRP A 16 19.16 44.34 37.24
C TRP A 16 19.69 42.92 37.55
N PRO A 17 18.84 41.88 37.61
CA PRO A 17 17.41 41.87 37.28
C PRO A 17 16.50 42.17 38.49
N ASP A 18 15.42 42.93 38.26
CA ASP A 18 14.38 43.15 39.27
C ASP A 18 13.41 41.94 39.36
N ALA A 19 12.67 41.84 40.47
CA ALA A 19 11.67 40.77 40.70
C ALA A 19 10.57 40.71 39.61
N VAL A 20 10.40 41.79 38.84
CA VAL A 20 9.45 41.90 37.72
C VAL A 20 10.05 41.44 36.40
N ASP A 21 11.37 41.58 36.22
CA ASP A 21 12.06 41.20 34.97
C ASP A 21 12.08 39.69 34.78
N THR A 22 12.27 38.95 35.88
CA THR A 22 12.33 37.48 35.87
C THR A 22 11.04 36.84 35.33
N PRO A 23 9.82 37.17 35.82
CA PRO A 23 8.60 36.61 35.27
C PRO A 23 8.30 37.11 33.85
N MET A 24 8.65 38.36 33.50
CA MET A 24 8.52 38.84 32.12
C MET A 24 9.38 38.03 31.14
N LEU A 25 10.64 37.77 31.52
CA LEU A 25 11.54 36.95 30.72
C LEU A 25 11.01 35.52 30.59
N ALA A 26 10.53 34.93 31.68
CA ALA A 26 9.93 33.60 31.67
C ALA A 26 8.71 33.52 30.75
N ILE A 27 7.81 34.50 30.79
CA ILE A 27 6.65 34.58 29.88
C ILE A 27 7.11 34.73 28.43
N PHE A 28 8.09 35.60 28.17
CA PHE A 28 8.64 35.79 26.83
C PHE A 28 9.19 34.47 26.27
N PHE A 29 10.00 33.74 27.04
CA PHE A 29 10.52 32.44 26.63
C PHE A 29 9.40 31.40 26.45
N ALA A 30 8.42 31.36 27.36
CA ALA A 30 7.28 30.48 27.25
C ALA A 30 6.48 30.73 25.97
N VAL A 31 6.30 31.99 25.56
CA VAL A 31 5.61 32.35 24.31
C VAL A 31 6.50 32.06 23.10
N ALA A 32 7.74 32.53 23.12
CA ALA A 32 8.68 32.43 21.99
C ALA A 32 8.99 30.98 21.61
N PHE A 33 9.04 30.07 22.57
CA PHE A 33 9.33 28.65 22.33
C PHE A 33 8.10 27.75 22.44
N GLY A 34 7.17 28.09 23.34
CA GLY A 34 5.97 27.29 23.57
C GLY A 34 4.99 27.32 22.40
N LEU A 35 4.74 28.49 21.78
CA LEU A 35 3.84 28.55 20.62
C LEU A 35 4.40 27.75 19.42
N PRO A 36 5.66 27.98 18.99
CA PRO A 36 6.24 27.19 17.90
C PRO A 36 6.34 25.71 18.23
N GLY A 37 6.72 25.36 19.46
CA GLY A 37 6.80 23.97 19.92
C GLY A 37 5.45 23.27 19.89
N LEU A 38 4.40 23.91 20.40
CA LEU A 38 3.03 23.39 20.37
C LEU A 38 2.53 23.25 18.94
N GLY A 39 2.77 24.26 18.09
CA GLY A 39 2.44 24.20 16.67
C GLY A 39 3.12 23.03 15.97
N TYR A 40 4.41 22.81 16.23
CA TYR A 40 5.16 21.67 15.70
C TYR A 40 4.59 20.32 16.15
N VAL A 41 4.26 20.17 17.43
CA VAL A 41 3.64 18.95 17.96
C VAL A 41 2.29 18.69 17.30
N CYS A 42 1.42 19.70 17.18
CA CYS A 42 0.14 19.58 16.47
C CYS A 42 0.32 19.14 15.02
N LEU A 43 1.26 19.75 14.29
CA LEU A 43 1.58 19.40 12.90
C LEU A 43 2.07 17.94 12.78
N VAL A 44 2.97 17.50 13.66
CA VAL A 44 3.48 16.12 13.65
C VAL A 44 2.37 15.12 13.96
N LEU A 45 1.49 15.42 14.93
CA LEU A 45 0.35 14.57 15.27
C LEU A 45 -0.63 14.45 14.11
N ASP A 46 -0.92 15.55 13.42
CA ASP A 46 -1.84 15.56 12.29
C ASP A 46 -1.28 14.77 11.09
N ILE A 47 0.01 14.97 10.74
CA ILE A 47 0.68 14.16 9.72
C ILE A 47 0.62 12.67 10.06
N ARG A 48 0.90 12.29 11.31
CA ARG A 48 0.81 10.88 11.74
C ARG A 48 -0.60 10.33 11.63
N ARG A 49 -1.62 11.14 11.94
CA ARG A 49 -3.04 10.76 11.80
C ARG A 49 -3.43 10.60 10.33
N TYR A 50 -3.00 11.53 9.48
CA TYR A 50 -3.20 11.49 8.04
C TYR A 50 -2.60 10.22 7.44
N LEU A 51 -1.33 9.91 7.73
CA LEU A 51 -0.66 8.71 7.25
C LEU A 51 -1.35 7.43 7.74
N ARG A 52 -1.84 7.40 8.99
CA ARG A 52 -2.59 6.26 9.52
C ARG A 52 -3.92 6.06 8.80
N SER A 53 -4.62 7.15 8.47
CA SER A 53 -5.85 7.11 7.68
C SER A 53 -5.59 6.59 6.26
N LEU A 54 -4.57 7.12 5.60
CA LEU A 54 -4.16 6.72 4.26
C LEU A 54 -3.80 5.23 4.19
N ARG A 55 -3.05 4.73 5.19
CA ARG A 55 -2.73 3.30 5.29
C ARG A 55 -3.99 2.45 5.37
N ARG A 56 -5.00 2.85 6.15
CA ARG A 56 -6.27 2.12 6.25
C ARG A 56 -7.01 2.12 4.91
N ALA A 57 -7.09 3.26 4.23
CA ALA A 57 -7.71 3.37 2.92
C ALA A 57 -7.00 2.47 1.89
N LEU A 58 -5.67 2.50 1.84
CA LEU A 58 -4.88 1.63 0.96
C LEU A 58 -5.10 0.15 1.24
N VAL A 59 -5.16 -0.26 2.51
CA VAL A 59 -5.45 -1.66 2.87
C VAL A 59 -6.86 -2.07 2.43
N VAL A 60 -7.85 -1.18 2.54
CA VAL A 60 -9.21 -1.46 2.05
C VAL A 60 -9.21 -1.63 0.53
N VAL A 61 -8.59 -0.69 -0.20
CA VAL A 61 -8.52 -0.73 -1.67
C VAL A 61 -7.76 -1.96 -2.15
N ALA A 62 -6.62 -2.29 -1.54
CA ALA A 62 -5.84 -3.47 -1.88
C ALA A 62 -6.57 -4.79 -1.60
N ARG A 63 -7.54 -4.79 -0.68
CA ARG A 63 -8.39 -5.94 -0.37
C ARG A 63 -9.63 -6.03 -1.25
N ILE A 64 -9.90 -5.04 -2.11
CA ILE A 64 -10.98 -5.17 -3.10
C ILE A 64 -10.57 -6.31 -4.03
N PRO A 65 -11.25 -7.46 -4.01
CA PRO A 65 -10.95 -8.51 -4.96
C PRO A 65 -11.25 -7.92 -6.33
N THR A 66 -10.21 -7.76 -7.14
CA THR A 66 -10.37 -7.47 -8.57
C THR A 66 -11.12 -8.65 -9.14
N LYS A 67 -12.45 -8.58 -9.18
CA LYS A 67 -13.27 -9.53 -9.92
C LYS A 67 -12.76 -9.45 -11.34
N THR A 68 -12.04 -10.47 -11.77
CA THR A 68 -11.49 -10.58 -13.12
C THR A 68 -12.62 -10.27 -14.08
N HIS A 69 -12.52 -9.14 -14.79
CA HIS A 69 -13.63 -8.66 -15.58
C HIS A 69 -14.02 -9.72 -16.62
N TYR A 70 -15.31 -9.82 -16.92
CA TYR A 70 -15.85 -10.80 -17.87
C TYR A 70 -15.19 -10.74 -19.27
N TRP A 71 -14.66 -9.58 -19.67
CA TRP A 71 -13.89 -9.45 -20.92
C TRP A 71 -12.54 -10.16 -20.87
N ALA A 72 -11.88 -10.22 -19.71
CA ALA A 72 -10.66 -11.00 -19.51
C ALA A 72 -10.96 -12.51 -19.47
N LEU A 73 -12.15 -12.90 -18.99
CA LEU A 73 -12.66 -14.26 -19.11
C LEU A 73 -13.01 -14.63 -20.57
N LYS A 74 -13.43 -13.66 -21.39
CA LYS A 74 -13.74 -13.87 -22.82
C LYS A 74 -12.52 -14.28 -23.65
N PHE A 75 -11.32 -13.92 -23.22
CA PHE A 75 -10.06 -14.34 -23.86
C PHE A 75 -9.52 -15.67 -23.32
N ARG A 76 -10.17 -16.31 -22.33
CA ARG A 76 -9.77 -17.64 -21.88
C ARG A 76 -10.41 -18.70 -22.79
N PRO A 77 -9.61 -19.48 -23.54
CA PRO A 77 -10.15 -20.54 -24.37
C PRO A 77 -10.84 -21.59 -23.49
N PRO A 78 -11.97 -22.17 -23.92
CA PRO A 78 -12.75 -23.12 -23.11
C PRO A 78 -11.94 -24.31 -22.57
N CYS A 79 -10.90 -24.73 -23.31
CA CYS A 79 -10.01 -25.80 -22.90
C CYS A 79 -9.21 -25.50 -21.62
N LEU A 80 -8.74 -24.25 -21.43
CA LEU A 80 -8.04 -23.85 -20.21
C LEU A 80 -9.01 -23.68 -19.03
N VAL A 81 -10.24 -23.21 -19.29
CA VAL A 81 -11.29 -23.10 -18.28
C VAL A 81 -11.70 -24.49 -17.77
N ALA A 82 -11.87 -25.46 -18.67
CA ALA A 82 -12.15 -26.85 -18.31
C ALA A 82 -11.03 -27.48 -17.47
N LEU A 83 -9.79 -27.00 -17.62
CA LEU A 83 -8.63 -27.38 -16.81
C LEU A 83 -8.42 -26.48 -15.58
N GLY A 84 -9.24 -25.45 -15.36
CA GLY A 84 -9.10 -24.55 -14.21
C GLY A 84 -7.81 -23.71 -14.25
N LEU A 85 -7.27 -23.50 -15.44
CA LEU A 85 -5.98 -22.87 -15.67
C LEU A 85 -6.12 -21.43 -16.17
N ASP A 86 -5.06 -20.64 -15.95
CA ASP A 86 -4.97 -19.27 -16.46
C ASP A 86 -4.58 -19.26 -17.95
N ALA A 87 -4.83 -18.14 -18.63
CA ALA A 87 -4.43 -17.91 -20.01
C ALA A 87 -2.91 -18.08 -20.21
N HIS A 88 -2.08 -17.66 -19.27
CA HIS A 88 -0.60 -17.75 -19.36
C HIS A 88 -0.03 -19.04 -18.78
N SER A 89 -0.80 -20.13 -18.74
CA SER A 89 -0.34 -21.38 -18.17
C SER A 89 0.71 -22.06 -19.04
N THR A 90 1.72 -22.64 -18.41
CA THR A 90 2.78 -23.40 -19.11
C THR A 90 2.36 -24.83 -19.40
N GLU A 91 3.06 -25.50 -20.32
CA GLU A 91 2.78 -26.91 -20.67
C GLU A 91 2.85 -27.82 -19.44
N GLN A 92 3.80 -27.57 -18.55
CA GLN A 92 3.94 -28.33 -17.29
C GLN A 92 2.71 -28.16 -16.39
N GLN A 93 2.14 -26.95 -16.31
CA GLN A 93 0.93 -26.68 -15.53
C GLN A 93 -0.30 -27.35 -16.15
N VAL A 94 -0.40 -27.38 -17.48
CA VAL A 94 -1.45 -28.11 -18.21
C VAL A 94 -1.39 -29.61 -17.89
N MET A 95 -0.20 -30.21 -17.92
CA MET A 95 -0.01 -31.62 -17.58
C MET A 95 -0.33 -31.91 -16.11
N ALA A 96 0.07 -31.03 -15.18
CA ALA A 96 -0.21 -31.19 -13.76
C ALA A 96 -1.72 -31.16 -13.48
N ALA A 97 -2.43 -30.15 -14.00
CA ALA A 97 -3.87 -30.00 -13.83
C ALA A 97 -4.66 -31.17 -14.45
N TYR A 98 -4.21 -31.67 -15.61
CA TYR A 98 -4.80 -32.86 -16.21
C TYR A 98 -4.66 -34.09 -15.30
N ARG A 99 -3.46 -34.36 -14.78
CA ARG A 99 -3.23 -35.49 -13.86
C ARG A 99 -4.10 -35.42 -12.61
N GLU A 100 -4.30 -34.23 -12.06
CA GLU A 100 -5.18 -34.04 -10.91
C GLU A 100 -6.65 -34.30 -11.26
N ARG A 101 -7.15 -33.77 -12.37
CA ARG A 101 -8.54 -34.02 -12.79
C ARG A 101 -8.79 -35.47 -13.18
N VAL A 102 -7.85 -36.12 -13.85
CA VAL A 102 -7.98 -37.54 -14.21
C VAL A 102 -8.10 -38.39 -12.95
N LYS A 103 -7.32 -38.12 -11.89
CA LYS A 103 -7.43 -38.86 -10.63
C LYS A 103 -8.83 -38.78 -10.01
N ALA A 104 -9.55 -37.67 -10.21
CA ALA A 104 -10.90 -37.46 -9.70
C ALA A 104 -11.98 -38.05 -10.62
N LEU A 105 -11.77 -37.99 -11.94
CA LEU A 105 -12.80 -38.30 -12.95
C LEU A 105 -12.63 -39.66 -13.63
N HIS A 106 -11.63 -40.46 -13.23
CA HIS A 106 -11.33 -41.72 -13.92
C HIS A 106 -12.50 -42.72 -13.82
N PRO A 107 -12.93 -43.36 -14.93
CA PRO A 107 -14.03 -44.32 -14.92
C PRO A 107 -13.79 -45.52 -14.00
N ASP A 108 -12.55 -46.00 -13.89
CA ASP A 108 -12.19 -47.07 -12.94
C ASP A 108 -12.42 -46.71 -11.46
N ARG A 109 -12.63 -45.43 -11.14
CA ARG A 109 -12.99 -44.94 -9.81
C ARG A 109 -14.48 -44.57 -9.68
N GLY A 110 -15.30 -44.98 -10.65
CA GLY A 110 -16.72 -44.65 -10.73
C GLY A 110 -17.03 -43.31 -11.42
N GLY A 111 -16.07 -42.73 -12.15
CA GLY A 111 -16.29 -41.54 -12.98
C GLY A 111 -17.05 -41.83 -14.28
N ASP A 112 -17.60 -40.80 -14.91
CA ASP A 112 -18.26 -40.93 -16.22
C ASP A 112 -17.23 -40.94 -17.36
N LEU A 113 -17.27 -41.99 -18.19
CA LEU A 113 -16.45 -42.12 -19.39
C LEU A 113 -16.65 -40.93 -20.35
N ARG A 114 -17.88 -40.40 -20.47
CA ARG A 114 -18.15 -39.26 -21.35
C ARG A 114 -17.44 -38.01 -20.86
N GLU A 115 -17.50 -37.74 -19.56
CA GLU A 115 -16.81 -36.58 -18.97
C GLU A 115 -15.29 -36.72 -19.08
N PHE A 116 -14.76 -37.94 -18.94
CA PHE A 116 -13.33 -38.22 -19.16
C PHE A 116 -12.89 -37.93 -20.60
N LEU A 117 -13.66 -38.35 -21.60
CA LEU A 117 -13.35 -38.08 -23.01
C LEU A 117 -13.40 -36.58 -23.33
N VAL A 118 -14.37 -35.85 -22.75
CA VAL A 118 -14.45 -34.40 -22.88
C VAL A 118 -13.23 -33.72 -22.24
N LEU A 119 -12.83 -34.16 -21.05
CA LEU A 119 -11.62 -33.69 -20.38
C LEU A 119 -10.36 -33.94 -21.23
N GLN A 120 -10.24 -35.12 -21.83
CA GLN A 120 -9.12 -35.46 -22.71
C GLN A 120 -9.06 -34.54 -23.93
N LYS A 121 -10.20 -34.29 -24.59
CA LYS A 121 -10.28 -33.34 -25.71
C LYS A 121 -9.84 -31.93 -25.32
N HIS A 122 -10.26 -31.46 -24.15
CA HIS A 122 -9.84 -30.14 -23.65
C HIS A 122 -8.34 -30.10 -23.33
N PHE A 123 -7.79 -31.19 -22.80
CA PHE A 123 -6.35 -31.29 -22.56
C PHE A 123 -5.52 -31.19 -23.85
N GLU A 124 -5.90 -31.92 -24.89
CA GLU A 124 -5.22 -31.86 -26.19
C GLU A 124 -5.27 -30.45 -26.79
N GLN A 125 -6.45 -29.80 -26.73
CA GLN A 125 -6.62 -28.43 -27.18
C GLN A 125 -5.78 -27.42 -26.39
N ALA A 126 -5.68 -27.59 -25.06
CA ALA A 126 -4.88 -26.72 -24.20
C ALA A 126 -3.38 -26.86 -24.51
N LEU A 127 -2.89 -28.10 -24.70
CA LEU A 127 -1.50 -28.34 -25.09
C LEU A 127 -1.13 -27.69 -26.42
N HIS A 128 -1.96 -27.87 -27.45
CA HIS A 128 -1.74 -27.25 -28.75
C HIS A 128 -1.65 -25.73 -28.64
N LEU A 129 -2.53 -25.12 -27.86
CA LEU A 129 -2.59 -23.68 -27.70
C LEU A 129 -1.37 -23.12 -26.95
N VAL A 130 -0.91 -23.80 -25.88
CA VAL A 130 0.27 -23.37 -25.13
C VAL A 130 1.55 -23.53 -25.97
N ARG A 131 1.67 -24.61 -26.76
CA ARG A 131 2.80 -24.78 -27.68
C ARG A 131 2.84 -23.72 -28.77
N GLN A 132 1.70 -23.41 -29.39
CA GLN A 132 1.62 -22.35 -30.39
C GLN A 132 1.99 -20.97 -29.82
N ARG A 133 1.71 -20.72 -28.54
CA ARG A 133 2.13 -19.46 -27.88
C ARG A 133 3.62 -19.43 -27.59
N ALA A 134 4.17 -20.54 -27.09
CA ALA A 134 5.60 -20.67 -26.88
C ALA A 134 6.40 -20.46 -28.18
N GLU A 135 5.88 -20.97 -29.30
CA GLU A 135 6.44 -20.73 -30.64
C GLU A 135 6.33 -19.26 -31.10
N ARG A 136 5.32 -18.53 -30.65
CA ARG A 136 5.12 -17.09 -30.94
C ARG A 136 5.95 -16.16 -30.04
N GLY A 137 6.59 -16.68 -29.00
CA GLY A 137 7.39 -15.88 -28.05
C GLY A 137 6.57 -15.01 -27.09
N GLU A 138 5.32 -15.41 -26.81
CA GLU A 138 4.48 -14.85 -25.73
C GLU A 138 4.77 -15.54 -24.38
#